data_AF-A0A0F4YX26-F1
#
_entry.id   AF-A0A0F4YX26-F1
#
_cell.length_a   1.000
_cell.length_b   1.000
_cell.length_c   1.000
_cell.angle_alpha   90.00
_cell.angle_beta   90.00
_cell.angle_gamma   90.00
#
_symmetry.space_group_name_H-M   'P 1'
#
loop_
_entity.id
_entity.type
_entity.pdbx_description
1 polymer ?
#
loop_
_entity_poly.entity_id
_entity_poly.type
_entity_poly.pdbx_seq_one_letter_code
_entity_poly.pdbx_strand_id
1 'polypeptide(L)'
;MALATKATWQLVLIFLFLLICLCSADTNDQVGANINYGTFQNPSARIRPRFRYWLPDASADTTTVQEDIKSAGVIGAGGVEFLPFYNYGGEIGPAPPGADWVRYGFGTPAFRQVFRAALEAHRENGLVMDFALGPNQGQGVPAEYDDEGLQWDLAPFSIALPANGSFEGIVPGWGTGQLVAFGLC
;
A
#
# COMPACT_ATOMS: atom_id res chain seq x y z
N MET A 1 -51.93 -18.86 10.07
CA MET A 1 -50.91 -18.93 11.15
C MET A 1 -49.47 -19.10 10.64
N ALA A 2 -49.21 -19.66 9.44
CA ALA A 2 -47.85 -19.87 8.91
C ALA A 2 -47.17 -18.63 8.28
N LEU A 3 -47.91 -17.56 7.97
CA LEU A 3 -47.37 -16.36 7.31
C LEU A 3 -46.61 -15.45 8.30
N ALA A 4 -47.08 -15.39 9.55
CA ALA A 4 -46.49 -14.56 10.61
C ALA A 4 -45.10 -15.08 11.02
N THR A 5 -44.89 -16.39 10.96
CA THR A 5 -43.61 -17.03 11.31
C THR A 5 -42.53 -16.77 10.26
N LYS A 6 -42.85 -16.75 8.97
CA LYS A 6 -41.83 -16.47 7.93
C LYS A 6 -41.32 -15.03 8.00
N ALA A 7 -42.22 -14.08 8.27
CA ALA A 7 -41.88 -12.67 8.42
C ALA A 7 -40.93 -12.42 9.60
N THR A 8 -41.11 -13.12 10.72
CA THR A 8 -40.22 -12.98 11.89
C THR A 8 -38.82 -13.54 11.63
N TRP A 9 -38.68 -14.66 10.92
CA TRP A 9 -37.36 -15.20 10.55
C TRP A 9 -36.61 -14.31 9.55
N GLN A 10 -37.30 -13.72 8.58
CA GLN A 10 -36.69 -12.77 7.63
C GLN A 10 -36.23 -11.48 8.31
N LEU A 11 -37.00 -10.94 9.26
CA LEU A 11 -36.61 -9.77 10.03
C LEU A 11 -35.38 -10.04 10.91
N VAL A 12 -35.29 -11.21 11.54
CA VAL A 12 -34.12 -11.60 12.33
C VAL A 12 -32.86 -11.75 11.47
N LEU A 13 -32.98 -12.36 10.27
CA LEU A 13 -31.85 -12.49 9.34
C LEU A 13 -31.36 -11.14 8.81
N ILE A 14 -32.27 -10.21 8.49
CA ILE A 14 -31.92 -8.85 8.07
C ILE A 14 -31.23 -8.10 9.22
N PHE A 15 -31.71 -8.26 10.46
CA PHE A 15 -31.09 -7.65 11.64
C PHE A 15 -29.69 -8.21 11.92
N LEU A 16 -29.49 -9.51 11.76
CA LEU A 16 -28.18 -10.15 11.89
C LEU A 16 -27.21 -9.67 10.79
N PHE A 17 -27.69 -9.49 9.56
CA PHE A 17 -26.89 -8.99 8.44
C PHE A 17 -26.47 -7.52 8.65
N LEU A 18 -27.37 -6.69 9.18
CA LEU A 18 -27.08 -5.30 9.57
C LEU A 18 -26.08 -5.20 10.72
N LEU A 19 -26.14 -6.13 11.69
CA LEU A 19 -25.16 -6.24 12.78
C LEU A 19 -23.76 -6.64 12.28
N ILE A 20 -23.66 -7.50 11.26
CA ILE A 20 -22.38 -7.90 10.66
C ILE A 20 -21.78 -6.76 9.81
N CYS A 21 -22.62 -5.94 9.17
CA CYS A 21 -22.16 -4.82 8.34
C CYS A 21 -21.59 -3.63 9.15
N LEU A 22 -21.98 -3.50 10.42
CA LEU A 22 -21.47 -2.46 11.34
C LEU A 22 -20.09 -2.79 11.92
N CYS A 23 -19.58 -4.00 11.74
CA CYS A 23 -18.16 -4.33 11.96
C CYS A 23 -17.31 -3.91 10.75
N SER A 24 -17.62 -2.76 10.14
CA SER A 24 -16.69 -2.10 9.23
C SER A 24 -15.50 -1.71 10.08
N ALA A 25 -14.36 -2.36 9.88
CA ALA A 25 -13.11 -1.95 10.49
C ALA A 25 -12.90 -0.47 10.15
N ASP A 26 -13.01 0.39 11.16
CA ASP A 26 -12.85 1.83 11.02
C ASP A 26 -11.38 2.10 10.65
N THR A 27 -11.11 2.29 9.36
CA THR A 27 -9.77 2.49 8.81
C THR A 27 -9.37 3.96 8.77
N ASN A 28 -10.26 4.87 9.15
CA ASN A 28 -9.96 6.30 9.19
C ASN A 28 -9.38 6.68 10.55
N ASP A 29 -8.05 6.72 10.66
CA ASP A 29 -7.34 7.09 11.89
C ASP A 29 -7.14 8.61 12.08
N GLN A 30 -7.64 9.43 11.14
CA GLN A 30 -7.32 10.87 11.08
C GLN A 30 -8.29 11.74 11.90
N VAL A 31 -9.59 11.41 11.95
CA VAL A 31 -10.59 12.16 12.73
C VAL A 31 -11.79 11.28 13.10
N GLY A 32 -12.12 11.21 14.40
CA GLY A 32 -13.31 10.48 14.87
C GLY A 32 -13.17 8.94 14.86
N ALA A 33 -11.99 8.43 14.53
CA ALA A 33 -11.65 7.01 14.57
C ALA A 33 -12.04 6.40 15.93
N ASN A 34 -12.80 5.31 15.93
CA ASN A 34 -13.03 4.55 17.15
C ASN A 34 -11.78 3.72 17.54
N ILE A 35 -10.67 4.41 17.79
CA ILE A 35 -9.42 3.82 18.25
C ILE A 35 -9.30 3.98 19.76
N ASN A 36 -8.87 2.91 20.43
CA ASN A 36 -8.52 3.00 21.84
C ASN A 36 -7.21 3.80 21.97
N TYR A 37 -7.27 5.04 22.46
CA TYR A 37 -6.11 5.89 22.71
C TYR A 37 -5.32 5.47 23.96
N GLY A 38 -5.87 4.62 24.84
CA GLY A 38 -5.31 4.36 26.16
C GLY A 38 -5.52 5.54 27.10
N THR A 39 -4.55 5.82 27.96
CA THR A 39 -4.56 6.97 28.89
C THR A 39 -3.31 7.83 28.71
N PHE A 40 -3.27 9.00 29.34
CA PHE A 40 -2.07 9.84 29.32
C PHE A 40 -0.85 9.14 29.93
N GLN A 41 -1.03 8.40 31.03
CA GLN A 41 0.04 7.64 31.70
C GLN A 41 0.39 6.33 30.98
N ASN A 42 -0.57 5.72 30.29
CA ASN A 42 -0.38 4.49 29.54
C ASN A 42 -1.02 4.62 28.15
N PRO A 43 -0.37 5.34 27.22
CA PRO A 43 -0.89 5.53 25.87
C PRO A 43 -0.94 4.20 25.13
N SER A 44 -1.95 3.98 24.28
CA SER A 44 -2.03 2.78 23.45
C SER A 44 -0.94 2.77 22.38
N ALA A 45 -0.61 1.59 21.85
CA ALA A 45 0.36 1.46 20.76
C ALA A 45 -0.03 2.26 19.50
N ARG A 46 -1.33 2.50 19.26
CA ARG A 46 -1.83 3.27 18.10
C ARG A 46 -1.44 4.74 18.11
N ILE A 47 -1.09 5.29 19.28
CA ILE A 47 -0.83 6.73 19.46
C ILE A 47 0.62 7.01 19.87
N ARG A 48 1.40 5.97 20.14
CA ARG A 48 2.84 6.07 20.37
C ARG A 48 3.56 6.32 19.04
N PRO A 49 4.75 6.95 19.06
CA PRO A 49 5.54 7.14 17.86
C PRO A 49 5.90 5.78 17.23
N ARG A 50 5.98 5.76 15.90
CA ARG A 50 6.42 4.62 15.10
C ARG A 50 7.67 5.03 14.33
N PHE A 51 8.57 4.07 14.11
CA PHE A 51 9.80 4.29 13.34
C PHE A 51 9.71 3.58 12.00
N ARG A 52 10.34 4.17 10.99
CA ARG A 52 10.44 3.53 9.68
C ARG A 52 11.58 2.50 9.70
N TYR A 53 11.24 1.23 9.49
CA TYR A 53 12.17 0.11 9.51
C TYR A 53 12.53 -0.29 8.08
N TRP A 54 13.74 0.05 7.65
CA TRP A 54 14.22 -0.18 6.28
C TRP A 54 14.82 -1.58 6.18
N LEU A 55 14.03 -2.50 5.64
CA LEU A 55 14.46 -3.86 5.33
C LEU A 55 15.25 -3.85 4.01
N PRO A 56 16.52 -4.26 3.97
CA PRO A 56 17.31 -4.26 2.74
C PRO A 56 16.74 -5.19 1.67
N ASP A 57 16.41 -6.43 2.05
CA ASP A 57 15.59 -7.38 1.28
C ASP A 57 15.18 -8.55 2.19
N ALA A 58 14.54 -9.57 1.62
CA ALA A 58 14.08 -10.75 2.35
C ALA A 58 15.19 -11.77 2.69
N SER A 59 16.46 -11.46 2.44
CA SER A 59 17.59 -12.28 2.91
C SER A 59 17.94 -12.03 4.37
N ALA A 60 17.41 -10.94 4.96
CA ALA A 60 17.56 -10.64 6.38
C ALA A 60 17.01 -11.78 7.25
N ASP A 61 17.72 -12.07 8.34
CA ASP A 61 17.31 -13.09 9.30
C ASP A 61 15.99 -12.71 9.99
N THR A 62 15.01 -13.60 9.95
CA THR A 62 13.67 -13.33 10.48
C THR A 62 13.70 -13.15 12.00
N THR A 63 14.58 -13.86 12.70
CA THR A 63 14.68 -13.75 14.17
C THR A 63 15.14 -12.36 14.55
N THR A 64 16.17 -11.85 13.88
CA THR A 64 16.68 -10.50 14.06
C THR A 64 15.59 -9.45 13.82
N VAL A 65 14.83 -9.58 12.72
CA VAL A 65 13.70 -8.67 12.42
C VAL A 65 12.66 -8.67 13.55
N GLN A 66 12.32 -9.84 14.10
CA GLN A 66 11.37 -9.94 15.21
C GLN A 66 11.90 -9.34 16.51
N GLU A 67 13.19 -9.55 16.80
CA GLU A 67 13.87 -8.98 17.96
C GLU A 67 13.97 -7.46 17.90
N ASP A 68 14.24 -6.90 16.71
CA ASP A 68 14.27 -5.45 16.49
C ASP A 68 12.90 -4.82 16.74
N ILE A 69 11.82 -5.42 16.20
CA ILE A 69 10.43 -4.96 16.41
C ILE A 69 10.07 -5.00 17.90
N LYS A 70 10.40 -6.10 18.59
CA LYS A 70 10.19 -6.23 20.03
C LYS A 70 10.94 -5.14 20.80
N SER A 71 12.20 -4.93 20.45
CA SER A 71 13.07 -3.95 21.11
C SER A 71 12.54 -2.51 20.94
N ALA A 72 12.01 -2.18 19.76
CA ALA A 72 11.32 -0.91 19.54
C ALA A 72 10.12 -0.73 20.50
N GLY A 73 9.33 -1.78 20.70
CA GLY A 73 8.23 -1.77 21.67
C GLY A 73 8.68 -1.56 23.11
N VAL A 74 9.79 -2.22 23.53
CA VAL A 74 10.35 -2.10 24.89
C VAL A 74 10.76 -0.67 25.22
N ILE A 75 11.27 0.10 24.24
CA ILE A 75 11.65 1.50 24.44
C ILE A 75 10.49 2.50 24.26
N GLY A 76 9.26 2.01 24.08
CA GLY A 76 8.05 2.83 24.06
C GLY A 76 7.51 3.17 22.66
N ALA A 77 8.02 2.56 21.59
CA ALA A 77 7.40 2.69 20.27
C ALA A 77 6.01 2.04 20.22
N GLY A 78 5.16 2.55 19.34
CA GLY A 78 3.89 1.91 18.98
C GLY A 78 4.05 0.71 18.06
N GLY A 79 5.21 0.59 17.42
CA GLY A 79 5.56 -0.39 16.40
C GLY A 79 6.48 0.22 15.36
N VAL A 80 6.57 -0.39 14.18
CA VAL A 80 7.35 0.12 13.07
C VAL A 80 6.54 0.16 11.77
N GLU A 81 6.92 1.06 10.87
CA GLU A 81 6.55 1.01 9.47
C GLU A 81 7.55 0.09 8.75
N PHE A 82 7.09 -1.10 8.38
CA PHE A 82 7.88 -2.09 7.68
C PHE A 82 8.03 -1.68 6.21
N LEU A 83 9.25 -1.32 5.83
CA LEU A 83 9.56 -0.84 4.49
C LEU A 83 10.61 -1.73 3.80
N PRO A 84 10.26 -2.44 2.72
CA PRO A 84 11.26 -3.07 1.86
C PRO A 84 12.01 -2.00 1.07
N PHE A 85 13.23 -1.68 1.47
CA PHE A 85 14.08 -0.63 0.90
C PHE A 85 15.35 -1.24 0.28
N TYR A 86 15.25 -1.60 -1.00
CA TYR A 86 16.32 -2.14 -1.83
C TYR A 86 17.34 -1.06 -2.19
N ASN A 87 18.59 -1.47 -2.46
CA ASN A 87 19.72 -0.57 -2.72
C ASN A 87 20.04 0.40 -1.57
N TYR A 88 19.75 -0.01 -0.33
CA TYR A 88 20.18 0.75 0.83
C TYR A 88 21.71 0.93 0.85
N GLY A 89 22.18 2.15 1.09
CA GLY A 89 23.61 2.52 0.97
C GLY A 89 23.93 3.49 -0.17
N GLY A 90 22.96 3.76 -1.06
CA GLY A 90 22.91 5.02 -1.79
C GLY A 90 23.77 5.14 -3.05
N GLU A 91 24.34 4.06 -3.57
CA GLU A 91 24.84 4.12 -4.94
C GLU A 91 23.68 3.93 -5.92
N ILE A 92 23.46 4.94 -6.76
CA ILE A 92 22.76 4.78 -8.05
C ILE A 92 23.71 3.94 -8.91
N GLY A 93 23.76 2.64 -8.61
CA GLY A 93 24.75 1.71 -9.08
C GLY A 93 24.16 0.32 -9.24
N PRO A 94 24.98 -0.67 -9.65
CA PRO A 94 24.54 -2.04 -9.74
C PRO A 94 24.04 -2.53 -8.37
N ALA A 95 23.16 -3.53 -8.38
CA ALA A 95 22.69 -4.17 -7.15
C ALA A 95 23.88 -4.56 -6.25
N PRO A 96 23.78 -4.40 -4.92
CA PRO A 96 24.88 -4.71 -4.02
C PRO A 96 25.33 -6.16 -4.19
N PRO A 97 26.63 -6.47 -4.02
CA PRO A 97 27.14 -7.83 -4.18
C PRO A 97 26.36 -8.83 -3.30
N GLY A 98 25.88 -9.91 -3.91
CA GLY A 98 25.08 -10.94 -3.24
C GLY A 98 23.57 -10.70 -3.23
N ALA A 99 23.09 -9.55 -3.75
CA ALA A 99 21.67 -9.33 -3.94
C ALA A 99 21.06 -10.31 -4.95
N ASP A 100 20.00 -11.01 -4.54
CA ASP A 100 19.19 -11.87 -5.40
C ASP A 100 17.72 -11.48 -5.24
N TRP A 101 17.26 -10.49 -6.01
CA TRP A 101 15.88 -10.00 -5.93
C TRP A 101 14.88 -10.87 -6.69
N VAL A 102 15.35 -11.85 -7.48
CA VAL A 102 14.46 -12.89 -8.00
C VAL A 102 13.95 -13.75 -6.84
N ARG A 103 14.83 -14.07 -5.89
CA ARG A 103 14.49 -14.83 -4.68
C ARG A 103 13.93 -13.96 -3.56
N TYR A 104 14.58 -12.85 -3.24
CA TYR A 104 14.35 -12.03 -2.04
C TYR A 104 13.64 -10.69 -2.29
N GLY A 105 13.20 -10.46 -3.53
CA GLY A 105 12.47 -9.25 -3.93
C GLY A 105 11.07 -9.15 -3.32
N PHE A 106 10.42 -8.00 -3.56
CA PHE A 106 9.11 -7.71 -3.03
C PHE A 106 8.06 -8.68 -3.57
N GLY A 107 7.13 -9.14 -2.71
CA GLY A 107 6.06 -10.05 -3.10
C GLY A 107 6.47 -11.52 -3.32
N THR A 108 7.77 -11.85 -3.33
CA THR A 108 8.23 -13.24 -3.48
C THR A 108 7.84 -14.10 -2.26
N PRO A 109 7.92 -15.45 -2.35
CA PRO A 109 7.73 -16.32 -1.19
C PRO A 109 8.63 -15.98 0.00
N ALA A 110 9.89 -15.61 -0.23
CA ALA A 110 10.82 -15.22 0.83
C ALA A 110 10.37 -13.93 1.51
N PHE A 111 9.97 -12.91 0.74
CA PHE A 111 9.43 -11.67 1.30
C PHE A 111 8.19 -11.92 2.15
N ARG A 112 7.25 -12.76 1.68
CA ARG A 112 6.04 -13.11 2.45
C ARG A 112 6.37 -13.77 3.79
N GLN A 113 7.47 -14.52 3.88
CA GLN A 113 7.92 -15.14 5.13
C GLN A 113 8.39 -14.09 6.14
N VAL A 114 9.27 -13.17 5.73
CA VAL A 114 9.78 -12.11 6.61
C VAL A 114 8.67 -11.13 6.99
N PHE A 115 7.79 -10.78 6.04
CA PHE A 115 6.62 -9.93 6.31
C PHE A 115 5.69 -10.56 7.34
N ARG A 116 5.44 -11.88 7.23
CA ARG A 116 4.67 -12.63 8.23
C ARG A 116 5.34 -12.61 9.60
N ALA A 117 6.65 -12.89 9.66
CA ALA A 117 7.40 -12.87 10.92
C ALA A 117 7.33 -11.50 11.60
N ALA A 118 7.45 -10.42 10.83
CA ALA A 118 7.28 -9.05 11.31
C ALA A 118 5.86 -8.80 11.86
N LEU A 119 4.82 -9.22 11.14
CA LEU A 119 3.43 -9.10 11.59
C LEU A 119 3.18 -9.89 12.89
N GLU A 120 3.74 -11.09 12.99
CA GLU A 120 3.66 -11.93 14.19
C GLU A 120 4.33 -11.27 15.39
N ALA A 121 5.52 -10.68 15.21
CA ALA A 121 6.21 -9.95 16.26
C ALA A 121 5.42 -8.72 16.74
N HIS A 122 4.77 -7.98 15.84
CA HIS A 122 3.90 -6.88 16.25
C HIS A 122 2.74 -7.38 17.10
N ARG A 123 2.03 -8.42 16.63
CA ARG A 123 0.91 -9.01 17.36
C ARG A 123 1.31 -9.49 18.75
N GLU A 124 2.40 -10.23 18.86
CA GLU A 124 2.86 -10.84 20.11
C GLU A 124 3.32 -9.82 21.15
N ASN A 125 3.76 -8.65 20.71
CA ASN A 125 4.21 -7.58 21.60
C ASN A 125 3.18 -6.45 21.76
N GLY A 126 1.95 -6.62 21.25
CA GLY A 126 0.89 -5.62 21.35
C GLY A 126 1.18 -4.31 20.62
N LEU A 127 1.93 -4.39 19.51
CA LEU A 127 2.34 -3.28 18.66
C LEU A 127 1.48 -3.20 17.39
N VAL A 128 1.59 -2.09 16.67
CA VAL A 128 0.89 -1.82 15.40
C VAL A 128 1.92 -1.76 14.28
N MET A 129 1.70 -2.56 13.23
CA MET A 129 2.52 -2.55 12.04
C MET A 129 1.92 -1.61 11.00
N ASP A 130 2.69 -0.62 10.57
CA ASP A 130 2.45 0.05 9.31
C ASP A 130 3.32 -0.60 8.23
N PHE A 131 2.94 -0.46 6.97
CA PHE A 131 3.76 -0.96 5.86
C PHE A 131 3.52 -0.12 4.61
N ALA A 132 4.54 -0.01 3.77
CA ALA A 132 4.38 0.63 2.47
C ALA A 132 3.60 -0.26 1.50
N LEU A 133 2.81 0.36 0.63
CA LEU A 133 2.03 -0.34 -0.40
C LEU A 133 2.90 -1.04 -1.45
N GLY A 134 4.16 -0.63 -1.58
CA GLY A 134 5.11 -1.17 -2.55
C GLY A 134 6.56 -1.03 -2.09
N PRO A 135 7.51 -1.50 -2.91
CA PRO A 135 8.94 -1.41 -2.62
C PRO A 135 9.45 0.03 -2.62
N ASN A 136 10.48 0.27 -1.80
CA ASN A 136 11.19 1.54 -1.60
C ASN A 136 10.31 2.68 -1.12
N GLN A 137 9.59 3.37 -2.01
CA GLN A 137 8.60 4.42 -1.72
C GLN A 137 7.57 4.54 -2.87
N GLY A 138 7.53 3.56 -3.78
CA GLY A 138 6.78 3.65 -5.04
C GLY A 138 5.47 2.87 -5.02
N GLN A 139 4.41 3.49 -5.54
CA GLN A 139 3.12 2.85 -5.81
C GLN A 139 3.15 2.35 -7.26
N GLY A 140 3.81 1.22 -7.50
CA GLY A 140 3.84 0.57 -8.79
C GLY A 140 3.52 -0.91 -8.62
N VAL A 141 2.58 -1.40 -9.39
CA VAL A 141 2.37 -2.84 -9.57
C VAL A 141 2.92 -3.24 -10.93
N PRO A 142 3.40 -4.48 -11.12
CA PRO A 142 3.63 -4.99 -12.46
C PRO A 142 2.32 -4.85 -13.26
N ALA A 143 2.37 -4.12 -14.36
CA ALA A 143 1.25 -3.83 -15.23
C ALA A 143 1.75 -3.71 -16.67
N GLU A 144 0.92 -4.08 -17.63
CA GLU A 144 1.18 -3.78 -19.04
C GLU A 144 0.99 -2.28 -19.28
N TYR A 145 1.68 -1.72 -20.27
CA TYR A 145 1.75 -0.27 -20.47
C TYR A 145 0.39 0.39 -20.77
N ASP A 146 -0.61 -0.38 -21.19
CA ASP A 146 -1.96 0.06 -21.54
C ASP A 146 -3.05 -0.42 -20.54
N ASP A 147 -2.65 -0.95 -19.38
CA ASP A 147 -3.59 -1.37 -18.34
C ASP A 147 -4.41 -0.18 -17.77
N GLU A 148 -5.70 -0.42 -17.53
CA GLU A 148 -6.60 0.57 -16.92
C GLU A 148 -6.12 0.95 -15.52
N GLY A 149 -6.09 2.26 -15.23
CA GLY A 149 -5.70 2.80 -13.91
C GLY A 149 -4.24 3.21 -13.79
N LEU A 150 -3.42 2.99 -14.82
CA LEU A 150 -2.07 3.57 -14.89
C LEU A 150 -2.12 5.09 -15.10
N GLN A 151 -1.04 5.76 -14.66
CA GLN A 151 -0.87 7.18 -14.91
C GLN A 151 -0.66 7.42 -16.41
N TRP A 152 -1.45 8.34 -16.96
CA TRP A 152 -1.34 8.75 -18.36
C TRP A 152 -0.23 9.80 -18.51
N ASP A 153 0.54 9.68 -19.58
CA ASP A 153 1.45 10.72 -20.03
C ASP A 153 0.91 11.41 -21.29
N LEU A 154 1.20 12.69 -21.46
CA LEU A 154 0.84 13.43 -22.65
C LEU A 154 1.98 13.31 -23.67
N ALA A 155 1.71 12.67 -24.81
CA ALA A 155 2.63 12.61 -25.94
C ALA A 155 2.26 13.65 -27.01
N PRO A 156 2.93 14.83 -27.05
CA PRO A 156 2.61 15.86 -28.02
C PRO A 156 3.21 15.54 -29.40
N PHE A 157 2.47 15.91 -30.45
CA PHE A 157 2.95 15.90 -31.82
C PHE A 157 2.87 17.31 -32.41
N SER A 158 3.85 17.69 -33.23
CA SER A 158 3.89 19.03 -33.82
C SER A 158 4.44 19.01 -35.24
N ILE A 159 4.05 20.02 -36.02
CA ILE A 159 4.60 20.33 -37.33
C ILE A 159 4.85 21.83 -37.41
N ALA A 160 6.01 22.23 -37.93
CA ALA A 160 6.32 23.63 -38.16
C ALA A 160 5.71 24.09 -39.50
N LEU A 161 5.02 25.22 -39.48
CA LEU A 161 4.51 25.88 -40.69
C LEU A 161 5.27 27.19 -40.94
N PRO A 162 5.59 27.53 -42.20
CA PRO A 162 6.18 28.83 -42.52
C PRO A 162 5.17 29.96 -42.29
N ALA A 163 5.64 31.22 -42.16
CA ALA A 163 4.83 32.37 -41.75
C ALA A 163 3.58 32.66 -42.59
N ASN A 164 3.53 32.16 -43.84
CA ASN A 164 2.38 32.24 -44.74
C ASN A 164 1.97 30.86 -45.30
N GLY A 165 2.34 29.77 -44.62
CA GLY A 165 2.02 28.41 -45.02
C GLY A 165 0.67 27.93 -44.52
N SER A 166 0.06 27.00 -45.24
CA SER A 166 -1.12 26.24 -44.81
C SER A 166 -0.78 24.75 -44.72
N PHE A 167 -1.48 24.03 -43.84
CA PHE A 167 -1.39 22.57 -43.75
C PHE A 167 -2.68 21.96 -44.28
N GLU A 168 -2.56 21.02 -45.21
CA GLU A 168 -3.68 20.21 -45.70
C GLU A 168 -3.25 18.74 -45.60
N GLY A 169 -3.94 17.97 -44.76
CA GLY A 169 -3.59 16.58 -44.49
C GLY A 169 -3.92 16.15 -43.06
N ILE A 170 -3.36 15.02 -42.66
CA ILE A 170 -3.56 14.43 -41.34
C ILE A 170 -2.50 14.98 -40.38
N VAL A 171 -2.92 15.63 -39.30
CA VAL A 171 -2.01 16.17 -38.27
C VAL A 171 -1.13 15.05 -37.70
N PRO A 172 0.18 15.29 -37.45
CA PRO A 172 1.04 14.29 -36.85
C PRO A 172 0.44 13.71 -35.54
N GLY A 173 0.54 12.40 -35.35
CA GLY A 173 -0.04 11.70 -34.19
C GLY A 173 -1.54 11.41 -34.28
N TRP A 174 -2.22 11.87 -35.33
CA TRP A 174 -3.63 11.52 -35.52
C TRP A 174 -3.80 10.01 -35.73
N GLY A 175 -4.69 9.41 -34.94
CA GLY A 175 -4.94 7.97 -34.96
C GLY A 175 -3.90 7.12 -34.21
N THR A 176 -2.90 7.74 -33.58
CA THR A 176 -1.99 7.01 -32.68
C THR A 176 -2.53 7.07 -31.25
N GLY A 177 -2.74 5.90 -30.64
CA GLY A 177 -3.23 5.76 -29.26
C GLY A 177 -4.74 5.95 -29.09
N GLN A 178 -5.21 5.77 -27.86
CA GLN A 178 -6.61 6.03 -27.48
C GLN A 178 -6.76 7.52 -27.13
N LEU A 179 -7.57 8.24 -27.90
CA LEU A 179 -7.83 9.65 -27.64
C LEU A 179 -8.66 9.80 -26.35
N VAL A 180 -8.02 10.22 -25.27
CA VAL A 180 -8.70 10.72 -24.07
C VAL A 180 -8.70 12.25 -24.16
N ALA A 181 -9.74 12.82 -24.75
CA ALA A 181 -9.88 14.27 -24.82
C ALA A 181 -10.12 14.82 -23.40
N PHE A 182 -9.18 15.61 -22.87
CA PHE A 182 -9.43 16.46 -21.70
C PHE A 182 -10.37 17.59 -22.12
N GLY A 183 -11.66 17.39 -21.89
CA GLY A 183 -12.61 18.50 -21.86
C GLY A 183 -12.34 19.33 -20.60
N LEU A 184 -11.82 20.54 -20.77
CA LEU A 184 -11.91 21.57 -19.74
C LEU A 184 -13.40 21.83 -19.48
N CYS A 185 -13.90 21.35 -18.34
CA CYS A 185 -15.13 21.83 -17.71
C CYS A 185 -14.76 22.56 -16.42
#